data_AF-A0A178AYA7-F1
#
_entry.id   AF-A0A178AYA7-F1
#
_cell.length_a   1.000
_cell.length_b   1.000
_cell.length_c   1.000
_cell.angle_alpha   90.00
_cell.angle_beta   90.00
_cell.angle_gamma   90.00
#
_symmetry.space_group_name_H-M   'P 1'
#
loop_
_entity.id
_entity.type
_entity.pdbx_description
1 polymer ?
#
loop_
_entity_poly.entity_id
_entity_poly.type
_entity_poly.pdbx_seq_one_letter_code
_entity_poly.pdbx_strand_id
1 'polypeptide(L)'
;MMFRRINVLNLHTLILMNFTGTCELLESMASQFSTGKPCLETLIITELPLQATSDFNMSLSALLTSFSGLTSLELDCTDCHKFDVRALSNHGQTLWRLKIVTGGIHRQEKDKCLNTADLQHLASMCTGLVHLCLNLYEIEEDWDESDILGRQADVAYTPNDFETGLQALASINSLRTLRLTNPPEYRKAFHALGDFLRFFRRNLQSGTERVKFQARADGVLRYLGEHSSNIEGLAFAPVQKLKRAADTPDKQGHIWPNYYYYRGKTTDRKGIDVALARPLVEWNEEFPNANIRENQASRTP
;
A
#
# COMPACT_ATOMS: atom_id res chain seq x y z
N MET A 1 6.21 -22.17 28.02
CA MET A 1 5.18 -21.38 28.73
C MET A 1 3.84 -21.67 28.07
N MET A 2 2.92 -22.37 28.75
CA MET A 2 1.53 -22.50 28.30
C MET A 2 0.73 -21.40 28.99
N PHE A 3 0.22 -20.43 28.23
CA PHE A 3 -0.77 -19.50 28.75
C PHE A 3 -2.04 -20.28 29.09
N ARG A 4 -2.47 -20.27 30.36
CA ARG A 4 -3.64 -21.04 30.78
C ARG A 4 -4.97 -20.43 30.29
N ARG A 5 -5.05 -19.09 30.15
CA ARG A 5 -6.16 -18.34 29.53
C ARG A 5 -5.67 -16.96 29.08
N ILE A 6 -6.09 -16.51 27.90
CA ILE A 6 -5.90 -15.14 27.41
C ILE A 6 -7.30 -14.51 27.32
N ASN A 7 -7.51 -13.37 27.97
CA ASN A 7 -8.73 -12.58 27.77
C ASN A 7 -8.55 -11.73 26.51
N VAL A 8 -9.11 -12.19 25.39
CA VAL A 8 -8.98 -11.51 24.09
C VAL A 8 -9.64 -10.13 24.06
N LEU A 9 -10.59 -9.84 24.96
CA LEU A 9 -11.24 -8.53 25.03
C LEU A 9 -10.28 -7.41 25.48
N ASN A 10 -9.25 -7.74 26.27
CA ASN A 10 -8.27 -6.76 26.74
C ASN A 10 -7.05 -6.65 25.79
N LEU A 11 -7.06 -7.38 24.67
CA LEU A 11 -5.97 -7.38 23.71
C LEU A 11 -5.97 -6.06 22.92
N HIS A 12 -4.88 -5.29 22.99
CA HIS A 12 -4.74 -4.05 22.22
C HIS A 12 -4.09 -4.27 20.86
N THR A 13 -3.26 -5.31 20.74
CA THR A 13 -2.53 -5.61 19.50
C THR A 13 -2.56 -7.11 19.24
N LEU A 14 -3.01 -7.49 18.04
CA LEU A 14 -2.94 -8.86 17.54
C LEU A 14 -2.00 -8.91 16.33
N ILE A 15 -1.03 -9.82 16.38
CA ILE A 15 -0.10 -10.08 15.28
C ILE A 15 -0.17 -11.56 14.93
N LEU A 16 -0.62 -11.87 13.72
CA LEU A 16 -0.70 -13.21 13.17
C LEU A 16 0.29 -13.32 12.01
N MET A 17 1.36 -14.07 12.22
CA MET A 17 2.40 -14.30 11.21
C MET A 17 2.57 -15.80 10.99
N ASN A 18 2.32 -16.26 9.77
CA ASN A 18 2.42 -17.67 9.40
C ASN A 18 1.70 -18.62 10.41
N PHE A 19 0.51 -18.22 10.84
CA PHE A 19 -0.25 -18.91 11.89
C PHE A 19 -1.32 -19.82 11.31
N THR A 20 -1.15 -21.13 11.47
CA THR A 20 -2.18 -22.14 11.18
C THR A 20 -3.31 -22.00 12.21
N GLY A 21 -4.54 -21.84 11.75
CA GLY A 21 -5.70 -21.56 12.62
C GLY A 21 -6.14 -20.10 12.64
N THR A 22 -5.65 -19.28 11.69
CA THR A 22 -6.00 -17.85 11.61
C THR A 22 -7.51 -17.66 11.50
N CYS A 23 -8.20 -18.38 10.62
CA CYS A 23 -9.64 -18.22 10.40
C CYS A 23 -10.46 -18.55 11.66
N GLU A 24 -10.16 -19.68 12.30
CA GLU A 24 -10.82 -20.15 13.52
C GLU A 24 -10.61 -19.19 14.70
N LEU A 25 -9.39 -18.63 14.80
CA LEU A 25 -9.10 -17.62 15.80
C LEU A 25 -9.90 -16.33 15.54
N LEU A 26 -9.92 -15.83 14.29
CA LEU A 26 -10.66 -14.63 13.92
C LEU A 26 -12.18 -14.80 14.20
N GLU A 27 -12.75 -15.95 13.86
CA GLU A 27 -14.16 -16.28 14.14
C GLU A 27 -14.46 -16.38 15.64
N SER A 28 -13.60 -17.06 16.39
CA SER A 28 -13.74 -17.15 17.85
C SER A 28 -13.67 -15.77 18.51
N MET A 29 -12.75 -14.92 18.04
CA MET A 29 -12.64 -13.53 18.50
C MET A 29 -13.87 -12.72 18.11
N ALA A 30 -14.38 -12.86 16.88
CA ALA A 30 -15.59 -12.17 16.42
C ALA A 30 -16.80 -12.49 17.31
N SER A 31 -16.98 -13.78 17.66
CA SER A 31 -18.02 -14.21 18.58
C SER A 31 -17.88 -13.57 19.97
N GLN A 32 -16.67 -13.54 20.53
CA GLN A 32 -16.44 -12.91 21.84
C GLN A 32 -16.60 -11.38 21.79
N PHE A 33 -16.14 -10.74 20.71
CA PHE A 33 -16.18 -9.28 20.53
C PHE A 33 -17.61 -8.78 20.38
N SER A 34 -18.48 -9.55 19.71
CA SER A 34 -19.89 -9.21 19.54
C SER A 34 -20.69 -9.08 20.86
N THR A 35 -20.21 -9.69 21.95
CA THR A 35 -20.84 -9.63 23.28
C THR A 35 -20.04 -8.84 24.31
N GLY A 36 -18.81 -8.46 23.97
CA GLY A 36 -17.85 -7.82 24.86
C GLY A 36 -17.60 -6.35 24.54
N LYS A 37 -16.57 -5.80 25.19
CA LYS A 37 -15.99 -4.49 24.87
C LYS A 37 -14.51 -4.70 24.54
N PRO A 38 -14.19 -5.07 23.29
CA PRO A 38 -12.82 -5.32 22.91
C PRO A 38 -12.00 -4.03 22.88
N CYS A 39 -10.73 -4.13 23.26
CA CYS A 39 -9.77 -3.02 23.23
C CYS A 39 -8.80 -3.13 22.04
N LEU A 40 -9.13 -3.91 21.00
CA LEU A 40 -8.22 -4.17 19.89
C LEU A 40 -8.02 -2.91 19.04
N GLU A 41 -6.83 -2.34 19.09
CA GLU A 41 -6.46 -1.13 18.36
C GLU A 41 -5.62 -1.43 17.13
N THR A 42 -4.85 -2.51 17.14
CA THR A 42 -3.93 -2.88 16.04
C THR A 42 -4.10 -4.34 15.66
N LEU A 43 -4.34 -4.59 14.37
CA LEU A 43 -4.39 -5.92 13.77
C LEU A 43 -3.36 -6.01 12.65
N ILE A 44 -2.44 -6.96 12.77
CA ILE A 44 -1.41 -7.26 11.76
C ILE A 44 -1.54 -8.73 11.38
N ILE A 45 -1.79 -9.00 10.10
CA ILE A 45 -1.84 -10.35 9.53
C ILE A 45 -0.88 -10.39 8.35
N THR A 46 0.15 -11.23 8.46
CA THR A 46 1.24 -11.33 7.48
C THR A 46 1.56 -12.79 7.20
N GLU A 47 2.03 -13.11 5.99
CA GLU A 47 2.51 -14.45 5.64
C GLU A 47 1.44 -15.54 5.88
N LEU A 48 0.19 -15.28 5.46
CA LEU A 48 -0.91 -16.22 5.66
C LEU A 48 -0.62 -17.56 4.94
N PRO A 49 -0.77 -18.72 5.61
CA PRO A 49 -0.62 -20.01 4.95
C PRO A 49 -1.60 -20.17 3.79
N LEU A 50 -1.16 -20.77 2.67
CA LEU A 50 -1.99 -20.99 1.48
C LEU A 50 -3.31 -21.73 1.78
N GLN A 51 -3.34 -22.54 2.84
CA GLN A 51 -4.53 -23.31 3.24
C GLN A 51 -5.63 -22.44 3.86
N ALA A 52 -5.33 -21.23 4.32
CA ALA A 52 -6.29 -20.35 4.97
C ALA A 52 -7.03 -19.43 3.99
N THR A 53 -6.69 -19.44 2.69
CA THR A 53 -7.07 -18.35 1.77
C THR A 53 -8.54 -18.32 1.35
N SER A 54 -9.29 -19.43 1.41
CA SER A 54 -10.69 -19.48 0.94
C SER A 54 -11.64 -18.74 1.86
N ASP A 55 -11.51 -18.96 3.18
CA ASP A 55 -12.45 -18.42 4.17
C ASP A 55 -11.91 -17.17 4.88
N PHE A 56 -10.63 -16.87 4.71
CA PHE A 56 -9.95 -15.75 5.38
C PHE A 56 -10.73 -14.43 5.30
N ASN A 57 -11.19 -14.05 4.11
CA ASN A 57 -11.92 -12.80 3.95
C ASN A 57 -13.24 -12.80 4.73
N MET A 58 -13.92 -13.95 4.84
CA MET A 58 -15.15 -14.08 5.60
C MET A 58 -14.89 -13.97 7.10
N SER A 59 -13.91 -14.74 7.62
CA SER A 59 -13.53 -14.71 9.03
C SER A 59 -12.99 -13.33 9.46
N LEU A 60 -12.18 -12.69 8.61
CA LEU A 60 -11.68 -11.33 8.84
C LEU A 60 -12.82 -10.30 8.82
N SER A 61 -13.75 -10.40 7.88
CA SER A 61 -14.91 -9.51 7.82
C SER A 61 -15.80 -9.68 9.04
N ALA A 62 -16.02 -10.91 9.48
CA ALA A 62 -16.76 -11.20 10.71
C ALA A 62 -16.09 -10.56 11.94
N LEU A 63 -14.76 -10.64 12.04
CA LEU A 63 -14.04 -9.97 13.11
C LEU A 63 -14.19 -8.44 13.02
N LEU A 64 -13.84 -7.82 11.90
CA LEU A 64 -13.85 -6.35 11.76
C LEU A 64 -15.25 -5.75 11.96
N THR A 65 -16.30 -6.47 11.56
CA THR A 65 -17.69 -6.01 11.78
C THR A 65 -18.19 -6.24 13.20
N SER A 66 -17.53 -7.08 14.01
CA SER A 66 -17.94 -7.39 15.39
C SER A 66 -17.59 -6.31 16.43
N PHE A 67 -16.79 -5.31 16.07
CA PHE A 67 -16.35 -4.25 16.98
C PHE A 67 -16.05 -2.92 16.27
N SER A 68 -15.68 -1.91 17.05
CA SER A 68 -15.19 -0.60 16.58
C SER A 68 -13.94 -0.21 17.35
N GLY A 69 -13.23 0.83 16.90
CA GLY A 69 -12.03 1.32 17.60
C GLY A 69 -10.69 0.85 17.03
N LEU A 70 -10.67 0.09 15.94
CA LEU A 70 -9.42 -0.25 15.26
C LEU A 70 -8.73 1.01 14.73
N THR A 71 -7.45 1.17 15.03
CA THR A 71 -6.64 2.33 14.66
C THR A 71 -5.63 2.01 13.56
N SER A 72 -5.15 0.77 13.52
CA SER A 72 -4.19 0.29 12.53
C SER A 72 -4.57 -1.11 12.03
N LEU A 73 -4.67 -1.27 10.71
CA LEU A 73 -4.84 -2.55 10.05
C LEU A 73 -3.72 -2.80 9.05
N GLU A 74 -3.02 -3.93 9.19
CA GLU A 74 -2.03 -4.38 8.22
C GLU A 74 -2.35 -5.78 7.73
N LEU A 75 -2.65 -5.89 6.43
CA LEU A 75 -2.86 -7.14 5.72
C LEU A 75 -1.75 -7.29 4.67
N ASP A 76 -0.94 -8.32 4.84
CA ASP A 76 0.14 -8.71 3.93
C ASP A 76 0.03 -10.20 3.64
N CYS A 77 -1.00 -10.52 2.88
CA CYS A 77 -1.42 -11.88 2.62
C CYS A 77 -1.27 -12.14 1.12
N THR A 78 -0.07 -12.51 0.69
CA THR A 78 0.19 -12.87 -0.70
C THR A 78 -0.74 -13.99 -1.15
N ASP A 79 -1.29 -13.85 -2.35
CA ASP A 79 -2.18 -14.80 -3.01
C ASP A 79 -3.60 -14.93 -2.41
N CYS A 80 -4.01 -14.04 -1.51
CA CYS A 80 -5.38 -14.00 -1.00
C CYS A 80 -6.37 -13.35 -1.97
N HIS A 81 -7.65 -13.68 -1.82
CA HIS A 81 -8.72 -12.96 -2.53
C HIS A 81 -8.75 -11.48 -2.14
N LYS A 82 -9.28 -10.62 -3.01
CA LYS A 82 -9.47 -9.19 -2.72
C LYS A 82 -10.22 -8.98 -1.42
N PHE A 83 -9.65 -8.13 -0.57
CA PHE A 83 -10.26 -7.74 0.70
C PHE A 83 -11.54 -6.92 0.48
N ASP A 84 -12.61 -7.23 1.22
CA ASP A 84 -13.83 -6.43 1.21
C ASP A 84 -13.68 -5.21 2.13
N VAL A 85 -13.44 -4.05 1.53
CA VAL A 85 -13.27 -2.79 2.25
C VAL A 85 -14.48 -2.36 3.08
N ARG A 86 -15.69 -2.90 2.79
CA ARG A 86 -16.92 -2.61 3.55
C ARG A 86 -16.84 -3.10 5.00
N ALA A 87 -16.00 -4.10 5.26
CA ALA A 87 -15.73 -4.60 6.60
C ALA A 87 -15.12 -3.52 7.53
N LEU A 88 -14.58 -2.42 6.98
CA LEU A 88 -13.99 -1.32 7.74
C LEU A 88 -14.98 -0.24 8.17
N SER A 89 -16.27 -0.38 7.85
CA SER A 89 -17.30 0.64 8.12
C SER A 89 -17.36 1.08 9.58
N ASN A 90 -17.17 0.17 10.53
CA ASN A 90 -17.16 0.47 11.98
C ASN A 90 -15.88 1.18 12.48
N HIS A 91 -14.87 1.32 11.63
CA HIS A 91 -13.54 1.83 11.99
C HIS A 91 -13.20 3.14 11.30
N GLY A 92 -14.09 3.69 10.47
CA GLY A 92 -13.80 4.83 9.62
C GLY A 92 -13.30 6.09 10.35
N GLN A 93 -13.74 6.31 11.58
CA GLN A 93 -13.32 7.44 12.42
C GLN A 93 -12.05 7.19 13.24
N THR A 94 -11.68 5.93 13.45
CA THR A 94 -10.55 5.55 14.32
C THR A 94 -9.34 5.08 13.54
N LEU A 95 -9.56 4.54 12.34
CA LEU A 95 -8.53 3.98 11.47
C LEU A 95 -7.71 5.10 10.84
N TRP A 96 -6.45 5.24 11.29
CA TRP A 96 -5.51 6.23 10.76
C TRP A 96 -4.38 5.59 9.95
N ARG A 97 -4.16 4.28 10.08
CA ARG A 97 -3.19 3.51 9.27
C ARG A 97 -3.84 2.28 8.64
N LEU A 98 -3.69 2.14 7.31
CA LEU A 98 -4.19 1.01 6.55
C LEU A 98 -3.14 0.49 5.56
N LYS A 99 -2.82 -0.80 5.65
CA LYS A 99 -2.03 -1.54 4.66
C LYS A 99 -2.87 -2.71 4.15
N ILE A 100 -3.12 -2.78 2.85
CA ILE A 100 -3.80 -3.91 2.20
C ILE A 100 -2.97 -4.38 1.02
N VAL A 101 -2.37 -5.55 1.17
CA VAL A 101 -1.50 -6.20 0.18
C VAL A 101 -1.91 -7.66 0.08
N THR A 102 -2.76 -7.95 -0.90
CA THR A 102 -3.41 -9.26 -1.13
C THR A 102 -2.84 -10.02 -2.32
N GLY A 103 -2.20 -9.31 -3.25
CA GLY A 103 -1.51 -9.85 -4.42
C GLY A 103 -0.01 -9.93 -4.23
N GLY A 104 0.61 -11.00 -4.75
CA GLY A 104 2.07 -11.08 -4.84
C GLY A 104 2.63 -10.16 -5.93
N ILE A 105 3.93 -9.86 -5.85
CA ILE A 105 4.69 -9.06 -6.84
C ILE A 105 4.61 -9.67 -8.27
N HIS A 106 4.16 -10.93 -8.40
CA HIS A 106 4.34 -11.75 -9.58
C HIS A 106 3.09 -11.95 -10.46
N ARG A 107 1.90 -11.48 -10.05
CA ARG A 107 0.63 -11.92 -10.66
C ARG A 107 -0.19 -10.75 -11.23
N GLN A 108 -0.77 -10.91 -12.44
CA GLN A 108 -1.66 -9.91 -13.10
C GLN A 108 -3.10 -10.00 -12.56
N GLU A 109 -3.24 -10.37 -11.29
CA GLU A 109 -4.54 -10.70 -10.71
C GLU A 109 -5.22 -9.38 -10.31
N LYS A 110 -5.78 -8.69 -11.32
CA LYS A 110 -6.59 -7.47 -11.17
C LYS A 110 -7.73 -7.69 -10.17
N ASP A 111 -8.27 -8.90 -10.16
CA ASP A 111 -9.31 -9.37 -9.26
C ASP A 111 -8.89 -9.41 -7.78
N LYS A 112 -7.59 -9.29 -7.47
CA LYS A 112 -7.06 -9.23 -6.10
C LYS A 112 -6.75 -7.83 -5.60
N CYS A 113 -6.69 -6.84 -6.48
CA CYS A 113 -6.38 -5.45 -6.12
C CYS A 113 -7.65 -4.65 -5.86
N LEU A 114 -7.54 -3.58 -5.07
CA LEU A 114 -8.65 -2.64 -4.89
C LEU A 114 -8.90 -1.87 -6.18
N ASN A 115 -10.15 -1.80 -6.61
CA ASN A 115 -10.56 -1.02 -7.77
C ASN A 115 -11.06 0.38 -7.35
N THR A 116 -11.41 1.22 -8.32
CA THR A 116 -11.95 2.56 -8.06
C THR A 116 -13.12 2.59 -7.09
N ALA A 117 -14.07 1.66 -7.22
CA ALA A 117 -15.23 1.62 -6.31
C ALA A 117 -14.80 1.33 -4.87
N ASP A 118 -13.82 0.44 -4.68
CA ASP A 118 -13.24 0.15 -3.36
C ASP A 118 -12.55 1.40 -2.78
N LEU A 119 -11.79 2.16 -3.60
CA LEU A 119 -11.10 3.38 -3.18
C LEU A 119 -12.07 4.53 -2.85
N GLN A 120 -13.13 4.70 -3.63
CA GLN A 120 -14.22 5.64 -3.34
C GLN A 120 -14.92 5.28 -2.03
N HIS A 121 -15.14 3.99 -1.80
CA HIS A 121 -15.73 3.53 -0.56
C HIS A 121 -14.80 3.79 0.64
N LEU A 122 -13.50 3.47 0.52
CA LEU A 122 -12.51 3.81 1.53
C LEU A 122 -12.46 5.30 1.81
N ALA A 123 -12.47 6.14 0.78
CA ALA A 123 -12.42 7.59 0.94
C ALA A 123 -13.65 8.15 1.67
N SER A 124 -14.84 7.61 1.39
CA SER A 124 -16.06 8.04 2.07
C SER A 124 -16.15 7.58 3.52
N MET A 125 -15.60 6.41 3.86
CA MET A 125 -15.70 5.84 5.21
C MET A 125 -14.55 6.24 6.13
N CYS A 126 -13.31 6.20 5.64
CA CYS A 126 -12.09 6.32 6.44
C CYS A 126 -11.55 7.76 6.41
N THR A 127 -12.35 8.71 6.89
CA THR A 127 -12.02 10.15 6.86
C THR A 127 -10.83 10.51 7.75
N GLY A 128 -10.45 9.64 8.70
CA GLY A 128 -9.29 9.80 9.59
C GLY A 128 -7.99 9.18 9.07
N LEU A 129 -7.99 8.60 7.86
CA LEU A 129 -6.85 7.84 7.34
C LEU A 129 -5.64 8.75 7.01
N VAL A 130 -4.52 8.56 7.71
CA VAL A 130 -3.29 9.34 7.54
C VAL A 130 -2.26 8.62 6.67
N HIS A 131 -2.19 7.28 6.78
CA HIS A 131 -1.24 6.46 6.03
C HIS A 131 -1.95 5.32 5.32
N LEU A 132 -1.74 5.24 4.00
CA LEU A 132 -2.32 4.20 3.15
C LEU A 132 -1.24 3.48 2.37
N CYS A 133 -1.25 2.15 2.42
CA CYS A 133 -0.44 1.29 1.58
C CYS A 133 -1.31 0.28 0.85
N LEU A 134 -1.20 0.26 -0.47
CA LEU A 134 -2.00 -0.58 -1.35
C LEU A 134 -1.14 -1.20 -2.43
N ASN A 135 -1.54 -2.39 -2.88
CA ASN A 135 -1.06 -2.93 -4.15
C ASN A 135 -1.54 -2.06 -5.31
N LEU A 136 -0.59 -1.61 -6.14
CA LEU A 136 -0.89 -1.02 -7.43
C LEU A 136 -1.31 -2.15 -8.37
N TYR A 137 -2.52 -2.05 -8.95
CA TYR A 137 -2.89 -2.94 -10.05
C TYR A 137 -2.25 -2.47 -11.34
N GLU A 138 -1.96 -3.41 -12.24
CA GLU A 138 -1.45 -3.10 -13.57
C GLU A 138 -2.53 -2.35 -14.35
N ILE A 139 -2.19 -1.13 -14.77
CA ILE A 139 -3.02 -0.30 -15.63
C ILE A 139 -2.87 -0.91 -17.02
N GLU A 140 -3.99 -1.31 -17.61
CA GLU A 140 -3.99 -1.87 -18.97
C GLU A 140 -3.34 -0.85 -19.92
N GLU A 141 -2.54 -1.35 -20.88
CA GLU A 141 -1.83 -0.54 -21.90
C GLU A 141 -0.50 0.13 -21.49
N ASP A 142 0.12 -0.26 -20.37
CA ASP A 142 1.47 0.20 -19.92
C ASP A 142 2.64 -0.30 -20.80
N TRP A 143 2.38 -0.61 -22.08
CA TRP A 143 3.40 -0.96 -23.07
C TRP A 143 4.12 0.29 -23.59
N ASP A 144 3.43 1.44 -23.65
CA ASP A 144 4.03 2.77 -23.88
C ASP A 144 4.14 3.49 -22.52
N GLU A 145 5.23 3.17 -21.83
CA GLU A 145 5.58 3.46 -20.43
C GLU A 145 5.70 4.96 -20.06
N SER A 146 5.15 5.88 -20.87
CA SER A 146 5.37 7.32 -20.73
C SER A 146 4.22 8.12 -20.12
N ASP A 147 2.98 7.60 -20.05
CA ASP A 147 1.86 8.39 -19.52
C ASP A 147 0.77 7.49 -18.89
N ILE A 148 0.99 7.11 -17.64
CA ILE A 148 -0.05 6.45 -16.83
C ILE A 148 -1.15 7.44 -16.40
N LEU A 149 -0.84 8.73 -16.47
CA LEU A 149 -1.68 9.82 -16.01
C LEU A 149 -1.68 10.92 -17.06
N GLY A 150 -2.83 11.53 -17.29
CA GLY A 150 -2.94 12.73 -18.10
C GLY A 150 -3.52 12.54 -19.49
N ARG A 151 -3.56 13.66 -20.21
CA ARG A 151 -4.29 13.83 -21.46
C ARG A 151 -3.40 13.46 -22.65
N GLN A 152 -3.80 12.42 -23.38
CA GLN A 152 -3.26 12.19 -24.73
C GLN A 152 -3.55 13.40 -25.63
N ALA A 153 -2.55 13.84 -26.38
CA ALA A 153 -2.70 14.95 -27.32
C ALA A 153 -3.86 14.67 -28.29
N ASP A 154 -4.66 15.70 -28.57
CA ASP A 154 -5.77 15.66 -29.52
C ASP A 154 -6.97 14.75 -29.16
N VAL A 155 -7.00 14.19 -27.93
CA VAL A 155 -8.15 13.44 -27.40
C VAL A 155 -8.86 14.24 -26.28
N ALA A 156 -10.19 14.12 -26.21
CA ALA A 156 -10.96 14.65 -25.09
C ALA A 156 -10.55 13.90 -23.81
N TYR A 157 -10.12 14.64 -22.79
CA TYR A 157 -9.62 14.03 -21.57
C TYR A 157 -10.75 13.37 -20.77
N THR A 158 -10.63 12.06 -20.57
CA THR A 158 -11.48 11.28 -19.66
C THR A 158 -10.56 10.58 -18.68
N PRO A 159 -10.70 10.79 -17.36
CA PRO A 159 -9.91 10.08 -16.38
C PRO A 159 -10.05 8.57 -16.54
N ASN A 160 -8.94 7.85 -16.54
CA ASN A 160 -8.94 6.39 -16.48
C ASN A 160 -9.34 5.89 -15.07
N ASP A 161 -9.47 4.57 -14.93
CA ASP A 161 -9.87 3.95 -13.65
C ASP A 161 -8.88 4.31 -12.52
N PHE A 162 -7.57 4.26 -12.79
CA PHE A 162 -6.56 4.61 -11.79
C PHE A 162 -6.61 6.09 -11.39
N GLU A 163 -6.78 7.00 -12.35
CA GLU A 163 -6.98 8.43 -12.09
C GLU A 163 -8.22 8.68 -11.22
N THR A 164 -9.32 8.01 -11.52
CA THR A 164 -10.56 8.10 -10.71
C THR A 164 -10.33 7.57 -9.29
N GLY A 165 -9.55 6.49 -9.14
CA GLY A 165 -9.09 5.99 -7.85
C GLY A 165 -8.21 6.98 -7.08
N LEU A 166 -7.25 7.62 -7.74
CA LEU A 166 -6.40 8.66 -7.16
C LEU A 166 -7.22 9.89 -6.74
N GLN A 167 -8.21 10.28 -7.53
CA GLN A 167 -9.12 11.37 -7.19
C GLN A 167 -9.92 11.05 -5.92
N ALA A 168 -10.36 9.79 -5.75
CA ALA A 168 -10.98 9.35 -4.51
C ALA A 168 -10.03 9.48 -3.32
N LEU A 169 -8.77 9.02 -3.44
CA LEU A 169 -7.77 9.17 -2.39
C LEU A 169 -7.42 10.63 -2.09
N ALA A 170 -7.41 11.49 -3.10
CA ALA A 170 -7.20 12.93 -2.94
C ALA A 170 -8.24 13.60 -2.04
N SER A 171 -9.48 13.08 -2.01
CA SER A 171 -10.56 13.59 -1.18
C SER A 171 -10.41 13.29 0.32
N ILE A 172 -9.49 12.40 0.70
CA ILE A 172 -9.21 12.07 2.10
C ILE A 172 -8.31 13.17 2.69
N ASN A 173 -8.92 14.18 3.30
CA ASN A 173 -8.20 15.36 3.82
C ASN A 173 -7.12 15.04 4.87
N SER A 174 -7.22 13.91 5.57
CA SER A 174 -6.23 13.48 6.57
C SER A 174 -5.05 12.71 5.97
N LEU A 175 -5.15 12.24 4.71
CA LEU A 175 -4.18 11.34 4.10
C LEU A 175 -2.89 12.11 3.76
N ARG A 176 -1.79 11.75 4.43
CA ARG A 176 -0.47 12.38 4.29
C ARG A 176 0.49 11.54 3.47
N THR A 177 0.42 10.22 3.57
CA THR A 177 1.34 9.34 2.85
C THR A 177 0.61 8.24 2.10
N LEU A 178 1.02 8.04 0.85
CA LEU A 178 0.56 6.95 0.00
C LEU A 178 1.74 6.05 -0.37
N ARG A 179 1.64 4.76 -0.09
CA ARG A 179 2.57 3.73 -0.56
C ARG A 179 1.86 2.84 -1.57
N LEU A 180 2.46 2.74 -2.75
CA LEU A 180 2.01 1.86 -3.83
C LEU A 180 3.01 0.72 -3.97
N THR A 181 2.56 -0.48 -3.65
CA THR A 181 3.36 -1.70 -3.71
C THR A 181 3.19 -2.36 -5.08
N ASN A 182 4.23 -3.03 -5.57
CA ASN A 182 4.27 -3.72 -6.86
C ASN A 182 4.09 -2.84 -8.12
N PRO A 183 4.92 -1.79 -8.33
CA PRO A 183 4.94 -1.10 -9.61
C PRO A 183 5.24 -2.06 -10.78
N PRO A 184 4.62 -1.89 -11.97
CA PRO A 184 4.77 -2.78 -13.12
C PRO A 184 6.21 -3.21 -13.47
N GLU A 185 7.20 -2.32 -13.30
CA GLU A 185 8.60 -2.58 -13.63
C GLU A 185 9.27 -3.60 -12.70
N TYR A 186 8.82 -3.70 -11.44
CA TYR A 186 9.29 -4.73 -10.51
C TYR A 186 9.06 -6.13 -11.05
N ARG A 187 7.94 -6.30 -11.75
CA ARG A 187 7.53 -7.57 -12.32
C ARG A 187 8.36 -7.95 -13.55
N LYS A 188 8.60 -7.01 -14.47
CA LYS A 188 9.39 -7.24 -15.71
C LYS A 188 10.76 -7.81 -15.38
N ALA A 189 11.40 -7.25 -14.36
CA ALA A 189 12.65 -7.79 -13.91
C ALA A 189 12.49 -9.16 -13.26
N PHE A 190 11.44 -9.39 -12.44
CA PHE A 190 11.30 -10.62 -11.64
C PHE A 190 11.21 -11.87 -12.51
N HIS A 191 10.50 -11.78 -13.65
CA HIS A 191 10.40 -12.89 -14.61
C HIS A 191 11.74 -13.21 -15.30
N ALA A 192 12.74 -12.34 -15.23
CA ALA A 192 14.11 -12.64 -15.65
C ALA A 192 14.87 -13.39 -14.52
N LEU A 193 14.56 -14.66 -14.29
CA LEU A 193 15.23 -15.48 -13.26
C LEU A 193 16.75 -15.52 -13.46
N GLY A 194 17.51 -15.19 -12.40
CA GLY A 194 18.99 -15.13 -12.42
C GLY A 194 19.59 -13.86 -13.03
N ASP A 195 18.77 -13.10 -13.76
CA ASP A 195 19.09 -11.80 -14.34
C ASP A 195 18.32 -10.65 -13.69
N PHE A 196 17.38 -10.85 -12.78
CA PHE A 196 16.67 -9.77 -12.06
C PHE A 196 17.60 -8.65 -11.58
N LEU A 197 18.61 -9.04 -10.79
CA LEU A 197 19.61 -8.12 -10.26
C LEU A 197 20.54 -7.60 -11.35
N ARG A 198 20.80 -8.34 -12.43
CA ARG A 198 21.65 -7.88 -13.55
C ARG A 198 20.91 -6.92 -14.49
N PHE A 199 19.66 -7.20 -14.81
CA PHE A 199 18.71 -6.37 -15.53
C PHE A 199 18.52 -5.06 -14.78
N PHE A 200 18.14 -5.09 -13.50
CA PHE A 200 18.01 -3.86 -12.73
C PHE A 200 19.36 -3.19 -12.52
N ARG A 201 20.44 -3.89 -12.18
CA ARG A 201 21.75 -3.23 -12.05
C ARG A 201 22.16 -2.56 -13.35
N ARG A 202 21.92 -3.18 -14.51
CA ARG A 202 22.19 -2.60 -15.83
C ARG A 202 21.26 -1.43 -16.14
N ASN A 203 19.96 -1.54 -15.86
CA ASN A 203 18.99 -0.49 -16.16
C ASN A 203 18.99 0.67 -15.16
N LEU A 204 19.34 0.41 -13.90
CA LEU A 204 19.64 1.41 -12.88
C LEU A 204 20.98 2.08 -13.19
N GLN A 205 21.99 1.33 -13.65
CA GLN A 205 23.25 1.91 -14.14
C GLN A 205 23.05 2.75 -15.41
N SER A 206 22.18 2.32 -16.33
CA SER A 206 21.84 3.09 -17.53
C SER A 206 20.84 4.23 -17.26
N GLY A 207 20.25 4.28 -16.06
CA GLY A 207 19.35 5.34 -15.60
C GLY A 207 17.90 5.22 -16.08
N THR A 208 17.57 4.26 -16.96
CA THR A 208 16.26 4.16 -17.62
C THR A 208 15.11 3.95 -16.64
N GLU A 209 15.26 3.03 -15.69
CA GLU A 209 14.19 2.73 -14.72
C GLU A 209 13.98 3.89 -13.73
N ARG A 210 15.04 4.61 -13.38
CA ARG A 210 14.95 5.78 -12.50
C ARG A 210 14.13 6.89 -13.12
N VAL A 211 14.34 7.14 -14.41
CA VAL A 211 13.57 8.15 -15.16
C VAL A 211 12.10 7.78 -15.18
N LYS A 212 11.76 6.49 -15.36
CA LYS A 212 10.37 6.02 -15.32
C LYS A 212 9.73 6.19 -13.94
N PHE A 213 10.41 5.76 -12.88
CA PHE A 213 9.90 5.91 -11.51
C PHE A 213 9.70 7.38 -11.12
N GLN A 214 10.64 8.24 -11.49
CA GLN A 214 10.54 9.69 -11.28
C GLN A 214 9.37 10.29 -12.08
N ALA A 215 9.25 9.98 -13.37
CA ALA A 215 8.16 10.47 -14.22
C ALA A 215 6.79 10.03 -13.70
N ARG A 216 6.67 8.77 -13.25
CA ARG A 216 5.45 8.26 -12.61
C ARG A 216 5.15 8.98 -11.30
N ALA A 217 6.16 9.19 -10.45
CA ALA A 217 6.00 9.92 -9.20
C ALA A 217 5.53 11.36 -9.45
N ASP A 218 6.12 12.03 -10.44
CA ASP A 218 5.75 13.37 -10.88
C ASP A 218 4.31 13.42 -11.35
N GLY A 219 3.89 12.47 -12.19
CA GLY A 219 2.50 12.34 -12.64
C GLY A 219 1.54 12.18 -11.48
N VAL A 220 1.81 11.24 -10.56
CA VAL A 220 0.92 10.94 -9.42
C VAL A 220 0.79 12.16 -8.51
N LEU A 221 1.91 12.78 -8.10
CA LEU A 221 1.87 13.93 -7.21
C LEU A 221 1.30 15.19 -7.89
N ARG A 222 1.51 15.37 -9.19
CA ARG A 222 0.85 16.42 -9.96
C ARG A 222 -0.66 16.24 -9.98
N TYR A 223 -1.14 15.05 -10.35
CA TYR A 223 -2.56 14.73 -10.42
C TYR A 223 -3.25 14.90 -9.06
N LEU A 224 -2.63 14.38 -8.00
CA LEU A 224 -3.09 14.57 -6.61
C LEU A 224 -3.11 16.05 -6.23
N GLY A 225 -2.12 16.83 -6.68
CA GLY A 225 -2.05 18.26 -6.42
C GLY A 225 -3.13 19.08 -7.12
N GLU A 226 -3.45 18.75 -8.37
CA GLU A 226 -4.57 19.35 -9.12
C GLU A 226 -5.92 19.07 -8.45
N HIS A 227 -6.04 17.93 -7.76
CA HIS A 227 -7.22 17.55 -6.98
C HIS A 227 -7.15 17.98 -5.51
N SER A 228 -6.29 18.95 -5.16
CA SER A 228 -6.17 19.51 -3.81
C SER A 228 -5.89 18.48 -2.70
N SER A 229 -5.23 17.37 -3.05
CA SER A 229 -4.84 16.35 -2.07
C SER A 229 -3.89 16.91 -1.02
N ASN A 230 -3.97 16.35 0.19
CA ASN A 230 -3.04 16.60 1.30
C ASN A 230 -1.88 15.58 1.37
N ILE A 231 -1.75 14.70 0.38
CA ILE A 231 -0.65 13.75 0.31
C ILE A 231 0.67 14.51 0.12
N GLU A 232 1.58 14.30 1.04
CA GLU A 232 2.92 14.90 1.14
C GLU A 232 4.02 13.88 0.79
N GLY A 233 3.81 12.61 1.10
CA GLY A 233 4.75 11.52 0.84
C GLY A 233 4.19 10.47 -0.11
N LEU A 234 4.99 10.07 -1.11
CA LEU A 234 4.69 8.98 -2.04
C LEU A 234 5.81 7.94 -2.01
N ALA A 235 5.44 6.67 -1.88
CA ALA A 235 6.40 5.56 -1.88
C ALA A 235 6.05 4.54 -2.96
N PHE A 236 7.00 4.23 -3.83
CA PHE A 236 7.02 3.04 -4.67
C PHE A 236 8.02 2.05 -4.09
N ALA A 237 7.54 1.19 -3.19
CA ALA A 237 8.39 0.27 -2.46
C ALA A 237 7.69 -1.09 -2.30
N PRO A 238 8.36 -2.22 -2.60
CA PRO A 238 7.80 -3.54 -2.35
C PRO A 238 7.59 -3.74 -0.86
N VAL A 239 6.59 -4.53 -0.48
CA VAL A 239 6.35 -4.84 0.94
C VAL A 239 7.45 -5.75 1.50
N GLN A 240 7.84 -6.73 0.71
CA GLN A 240 8.86 -7.70 1.09
C GLN A 240 10.25 -7.12 0.83
N LYS A 241 11.08 -7.14 1.87
CA LYS A 241 12.48 -6.72 1.75
C LYS A 241 13.21 -7.66 0.79
N LEU A 242 13.72 -7.11 -0.31
CA LEU A 242 14.59 -7.84 -1.20
C LEU A 242 15.96 -8.01 -0.52
N LYS A 243 16.30 -9.25 -0.14
CA LYS A 243 17.54 -9.60 0.60
C LYS A 243 18.86 -9.13 -0.04
N ARG A 244 18.85 -8.70 -1.31
CA ARG A 244 20.03 -8.30 -2.09
C ARG A 244 19.88 -6.94 -2.76
N ALA A 245 18.97 -6.10 -2.27
CA ALA A 245 18.84 -4.75 -2.82
C ALA A 245 20.00 -3.85 -2.39
N ALA A 246 20.22 -2.79 -3.16
CA ALA A 246 21.30 -1.86 -2.90
C ALA A 246 20.82 -0.82 -1.88
N ASP A 247 21.43 -0.78 -0.71
CA ASP A 247 21.10 0.20 0.34
C ASP A 247 21.76 1.57 0.10
N THR A 248 22.45 1.75 -1.04
CA THR A 248 23.16 2.99 -1.37
C THR A 248 22.32 3.87 -2.29
N PRO A 249 22.05 5.13 -1.92
CA PRO A 249 21.38 6.08 -2.79
C PRO A 249 22.16 6.31 -4.08
N ASP A 250 21.43 6.55 -5.18
CA ASP A 250 22.03 7.04 -6.40
C ASP A 250 22.36 8.55 -6.32
N LYS A 251 22.89 9.11 -7.42
CA LYS A 251 23.24 10.54 -7.51
C LYS A 251 22.04 11.49 -7.35
N GLN A 252 20.83 10.97 -7.48
CA GLN A 252 19.57 11.69 -7.37
C GLN A 252 18.86 11.42 -6.04
N GLY A 253 19.41 10.55 -5.18
CA GLY A 253 18.84 10.20 -3.87
C GLY A 253 17.88 9.00 -3.90
N HIS A 254 17.69 8.32 -5.03
CA HIS A 254 16.85 7.13 -5.06
C HIS A 254 17.58 5.91 -4.50
N ILE A 255 16.87 5.06 -3.78
CA ILE A 255 17.38 3.79 -3.26
C ILE A 255 16.59 2.66 -3.90
N TRP A 256 17.26 1.68 -4.53
CA TRP A 256 16.57 0.49 -5.02
C TRP A 256 16.39 -0.52 -3.87
N PRO A 257 15.19 -1.05 -3.59
CA PRO A 257 13.94 -1.03 -4.37
C PRO A 257 12.90 -0.06 -3.76
N ASN A 258 13.38 0.94 -3.03
CA ASN A 258 12.56 1.75 -2.16
C ASN A 258 12.63 3.19 -2.65
N TYR A 259 11.76 3.51 -3.60
CA TYR A 259 11.69 4.86 -4.15
C TYR A 259 10.71 5.68 -3.33
N TYR A 260 11.25 6.59 -2.54
CA TYR A 260 10.46 7.51 -1.75
C TYR A 260 10.54 8.91 -2.32
N TYR A 261 9.43 9.63 -2.26
CA TYR A 261 9.32 10.99 -2.73
C TYR A 261 8.55 11.84 -1.74
N TYR A 262 8.96 13.09 -1.61
CA TYR A 262 8.13 14.12 -1.00
C TYR A 262 7.55 15.04 -2.09
N ARG A 263 6.43 15.68 -1.76
CA ARG A 263 5.75 16.62 -2.65
C ARG A 263 6.47 17.97 -2.66
N GLY A 264 7.25 18.20 -3.71
CA GLY A 264 7.81 19.50 -4.04
C GLY A 264 6.84 20.37 -4.84
N LYS A 265 7.27 21.60 -5.09
CA LYS A 265 6.61 22.54 -6.00
C LYS A 265 7.59 23.01 -7.08
N THR A 266 7.09 23.27 -8.27
CA THR A 266 7.80 23.98 -9.33
C THR A 266 6.80 24.86 -10.05
N THR A 267 7.26 25.97 -10.62
CA THR A 267 6.40 26.84 -11.43
C THR A 267 6.57 26.46 -12.90
N ASP A 268 5.47 26.22 -13.60
CA ASP A 268 5.49 25.91 -15.03
C ASP A 268 5.79 27.15 -15.89
N ARG A 269 5.85 26.97 -17.22
CA ARG A 269 6.12 28.08 -18.16
C ARG A 269 5.02 29.14 -18.18
N LYS A 270 3.84 28.85 -17.62
CA LYS A 270 2.69 29.75 -17.53
C LYS A 270 2.64 30.48 -16.18
N GLY A 271 3.60 30.23 -15.28
CA GLY A 271 3.60 30.82 -13.94
C GLY A 271 2.72 30.06 -12.94
N ILE A 272 2.27 28.85 -13.26
CA ILE A 272 1.39 28.04 -12.41
C ILE A 272 2.25 27.10 -11.56
N ASP A 273 2.02 27.12 -10.24
CA ASP A 273 2.65 26.17 -9.34
C ASP A 273 2.07 24.78 -9.56
N VAL A 274 2.93 23.84 -9.95
CA VAL A 274 2.62 22.42 -10.13
C VAL A 274 3.38 21.60 -9.11
N ALA A 275 2.75 20.53 -8.63
CA ALA A 275 3.42 19.57 -7.76
C ALA A 275 4.43 18.72 -8.57
N LEU A 276 5.55 18.41 -7.94
CA LEU A 276 6.63 17.58 -8.49
C LEU A 276 7.10 16.60 -7.41
N ALA A 277 7.47 15.40 -7.80
CA ALA A 277 8.12 14.44 -6.92
C ALA A 277 9.59 14.80 -6.72
N ARG A 278 10.03 14.81 -5.47
CA ARG A 278 11.43 14.99 -5.12
C ARG A 278 11.92 13.76 -4.37
N PRO A 279 13.02 13.10 -4.81
CA PRO A 279 13.51 11.91 -4.15
C PRO A 279 13.84 12.17 -2.68
N LEU A 280 13.50 11.20 -1.83
CA LEU A 280 13.68 11.28 -0.38
C LEU A 280 14.53 10.08 0.09
N VAL A 281 15.70 10.37 0.66
CA VAL A 281 16.60 9.33 1.20
C VAL A 281 16.13 8.88 2.59
N GLU A 282 15.73 9.82 3.43
CA GLU A 282 15.45 9.61 4.85
C GLU A 282 13.93 9.55 5.13
N TRP A 283 13.22 8.63 4.45
CA TRP A 283 11.77 8.45 4.60
C TRP A 283 11.32 8.29 6.07
N ASN A 284 12.12 7.57 6.86
CA ASN A 284 11.80 7.29 8.25
C ASN A 284 11.93 8.51 9.16
N GLU A 285 12.71 9.51 8.76
CA GLU A 285 12.88 10.74 9.53
C GLU A 285 11.76 11.72 9.22
N GLU A 286 11.41 11.84 7.93
CA GLU A 286 10.32 12.73 7.47
C GLU A 286 8.93 12.17 7.84
N PHE A 287 8.73 10.86 7.70
CA PHE A 287 7.45 10.19 7.90
C PHE A 287 7.59 8.97 8.85
N PRO A 288 7.98 9.17 10.12
CA PRO A 288 8.25 8.07 11.06
C PRO A 288 7.05 7.14 11.27
N ASN A 289 5.84 7.70 11.17
CA ASN A 289 4.58 6.98 11.33
C ASN A 289 4.04 6.35 10.03
N ALA A 290 4.63 6.65 8.88
CA ALA A 290 4.29 6.01 7.61
C ALA A 290 5.00 4.66 7.42
N ASN A 291 5.92 4.33 8.34
CA ASN A 291 6.57 3.04 8.40
C ASN A 291 5.61 1.96 8.86
N ILE A 292 4.84 1.49 7.90
CA ILE A 292 4.24 0.17 7.91
C ILE A 292 5.41 -0.80 7.93
N ARG A 293 5.54 -1.58 9.01
CA ARG A 293 6.72 -2.38 9.34
C ARG A 293 7.28 -3.05 8.09
N GLU A 294 8.38 -2.54 7.56
CA GLU A 294 9.20 -3.31 6.63
C GLU A 294 9.71 -4.46 7.48
N ASN A 295 9.19 -5.67 7.26
CA ASN A 295 9.41 -6.82 8.12
C ASN A 295 10.84 -6.80 8.66
N GLN A 296 10.98 -6.47 9.94
CA GLN A 296 12.20 -6.69 10.69
C GLN A 296 12.32 -8.20 10.79
N ALA A 297 12.73 -8.84 9.69
CA ALA A 297 13.24 -10.18 9.73
C ALA A 297 14.32 -10.12 10.80
N SER A 298 14.02 -10.77 11.92
CA SER A 298 14.84 -10.86 13.10
C SER A 298 16.30 -10.87 12.66
N ARG A 299 17.05 -9.83 13.03
CA ARG A 299 18.49 -9.99 13.19
C ARG A 299 18.66 -10.97 14.34
N THR A 300 18.49 -12.25 14.03
CA THR A 300 18.98 -13.32 14.88
C THR A 300 20.50 -13.15 14.85
N PRO A 301 21.16 -12.86 15.98
CA PRO A 301 22.60 -12.76 16.04
C PRO A 301 23.28 -14.06 15.61
#